data_AF-A0A6A4VH53-F1
#
_entry.id   AF-A0A6A4VH53-F1
#
_cell.length_a   1.000
_cell.length_b   1.000
_cell.length_c   1.000
_cell.angle_alpha   90.00
_cell.angle_beta   90.00
_cell.angle_gamma   90.00
#
_symmetry.space_group_name_H-M   'P 1'
#
loop_
_entity.id
_entity.type
_entity.pdbx_description
1 polymer ?
#
loop_
_entity_poly.entity_id
_entity_poly.type
_entity_poly.pdbx_seq_one_letter_code
_entity_poly.pdbx_strand_id
1 'polypeptide(L)'
;MDHHILLMSHFEHFSGTGSQNWQQWVRRFEAKTSALPAADRLPCLISVLQGGALDFFASLPEQIRGDYQTTKNALAERYSQLQNPLQAQVELARACQQPGETASDFADRLRQLGRLAHPRVAPDDPTLDASLRGLFICGLRDAGLKSVLCNKSPDSMDAAVRIAREFKSQQTALVAMQQFGTAAGAHEAMTPQVMVASSGGSGVNQAVALQSLERRMDDIQQALQQLCTDGPKRQNTGGLAEDGDGGARRGTAFIPNQGN
;
A
#
# COMPACT_ATOMS: atom_id res chain seq x y z
N MET A 1 -1.57 -29.51 -33.20
CA MET A 1 -1.07 -28.21 -32.72
C MET A 1 -1.26 -28.20 -31.23
N ASP A 2 -0.18 -28.40 -30.49
CA ASP A 2 -0.21 -28.72 -29.07
C ASP A 2 -0.73 -27.56 -28.23
N HIS A 3 -1.83 -27.80 -27.49
CA HIS A 3 -2.47 -26.82 -26.61
C HIS A 3 -1.50 -26.18 -25.60
N HIS A 4 -0.40 -26.87 -25.29
CA HIS A 4 0.66 -26.40 -24.39
C HIS A 4 1.53 -25.29 -25.00
N ILE A 5 1.70 -25.27 -26.33
CA ILE A 5 2.43 -24.20 -27.03
C ILE A 5 1.58 -22.92 -27.07
N LEU A 6 0.27 -23.05 -27.22
CA LEU A 6 -0.69 -21.93 -27.10
C LEU A 6 -0.73 -21.35 -25.68
N LEU A 7 -0.48 -22.14 -24.63
CA LEU A 7 -0.36 -21.62 -23.26
C LEU A 7 0.84 -20.66 -23.11
N MET A 8 1.87 -20.86 -23.93
CA MET A 8 3.11 -20.09 -23.93
C MET A 8 3.07 -18.84 -24.81
N SER A 9 2.11 -18.71 -25.75
CA SER A 9 2.03 -17.56 -26.65
C SER A 9 1.80 -16.21 -25.95
N HIS A 10 1.24 -16.25 -24.74
CA HIS A 10 1.04 -15.07 -23.88
C HIS A 10 2.05 -14.99 -22.73
N PHE A 11 3.06 -15.85 -22.70
CA PHE A 11 4.09 -15.80 -21.66
C PHE A 11 5.21 -14.81 -22.03
N GLU A 12 5.86 -14.26 -21.01
CA GLU A 12 6.98 -13.33 -21.21
C GLU A 12 8.16 -14.08 -21.85
N HIS A 13 8.67 -13.56 -22.97
CA HIS A 13 9.82 -14.15 -23.65
C HIS A 13 11.12 -13.80 -22.92
N PHE A 14 12.07 -14.74 -22.90
CA PHE A 14 13.39 -14.51 -22.33
C PHE A 14 14.43 -14.35 -23.43
N SER A 15 15.06 -13.18 -23.47
CA SER A 15 16.11 -12.83 -24.42
C SER A 15 17.50 -12.74 -23.81
N GLY A 16 17.59 -12.70 -22.48
CA GLY A 16 18.86 -12.58 -21.77
C GLY A 16 19.44 -11.16 -21.78
N THR A 17 18.64 -10.14 -22.11
CA THR A 17 19.05 -8.73 -21.98
C THR A 17 19.20 -8.34 -20.52
N GLY A 18 20.10 -7.39 -20.20
CA GLY A 18 20.45 -7.02 -18.82
C GLY A 18 19.29 -6.57 -17.91
N SER A 19 18.14 -6.20 -18.48
CA SER A 19 16.91 -5.89 -17.73
C SER A 19 16.14 -7.13 -17.25
N GLN A 20 16.40 -8.32 -17.80
CA GLN A 20 15.65 -9.54 -17.51
C GLN A 20 16.36 -10.40 -16.47
N ASN A 21 15.69 -10.61 -15.33
CA ASN A 21 16.22 -11.47 -14.29
C ASN A 21 15.87 -12.94 -14.55
N TRP A 22 16.84 -13.74 -15.02
CA TRP A 22 16.71 -15.19 -15.23
C TRP A 22 16.04 -15.93 -14.06
N GLN A 23 16.45 -15.69 -12.81
CA GLN A 23 15.91 -16.38 -11.63
C GLN A 23 14.43 -16.06 -11.37
N GLN A 24 14.03 -14.80 -11.56
CA GLN A 24 12.62 -14.43 -11.42
C GLN A 24 11.78 -14.96 -12.58
N TRP A 25 12.32 -14.89 -13.79
CA TRP A 25 11.66 -15.36 -15.00
C TRP A 25 11.44 -16.88 -14.94
N VAL A 26 12.47 -17.66 -14.59
CA VAL A 26 12.38 -19.13 -14.52
C VAL A 26 11.43 -19.57 -13.42
N ARG A 27 11.36 -18.88 -12.27
CA ARG A 27 10.36 -19.18 -11.22
C ARG A 27 8.94 -18.99 -11.71
N ARG A 28 8.67 -17.91 -12.45
CA ARG A 28 7.34 -17.65 -13.05
C ARG A 28 7.00 -18.71 -14.11
N PHE A 29 7.98 -19.08 -14.92
CA PHE A 29 7.84 -20.14 -15.91
C PHE A 29 7.51 -21.47 -15.23
N GLU A 30 8.30 -21.90 -14.24
CA GLU A 30 8.09 -23.14 -13.50
C GLU A 30 6.75 -23.19 -12.76
N ALA A 31 6.31 -22.06 -12.18
CA ALA A 31 4.99 -21.97 -11.58
C ALA A 31 3.88 -22.22 -12.60
N LYS A 32 4.00 -21.64 -13.81
CA LYS A 32 3.02 -21.78 -14.90
C LYS A 32 3.06 -23.17 -15.56
N THR A 33 4.23 -23.80 -15.62
CA THR A 33 4.43 -25.14 -16.19
C THR A 33 4.38 -26.26 -15.16
N SER A 34 4.06 -25.95 -13.90
CA SER A 34 4.02 -26.92 -12.79
C SER A 34 3.03 -28.06 -13.07
N ALA A 35 1.91 -27.75 -13.70
CA ALA A 35 0.87 -28.70 -14.11
C ALA A 35 1.21 -29.47 -15.42
N LEU A 36 2.29 -29.10 -16.12
CA LEU A 36 2.67 -29.76 -17.37
C LEU A 36 3.52 -31.01 -17.12
N PRO A 37 3.33 -32.07 -17.94
CA PRO A 37 4.22 -33.22 -17.97
C PRO A 37 5.68 -32.81 -18.20
N ALA A 38 6.62 -33.53 -17.60
CA ALA A 38 8.05 -33.21 -17.72
C ALA A 38 8.54 -33.20 -19.18
N ALA A 39 7.99 -34.08 -20.03
CA ALA A 39 8.32 -34.16 -21.45
C ALA A 39 8.00 -32.88 -22.23
N ASP A 40 6.96 -32.14 -21.83
CA ASP A 40 6.50 -30.95 -22.55
C ASP A 40 7.18 -29.67 -22.07
N ARG A 41 7.90 -29.72 -20.94
CA ARG A 41 8.56 -28.54 -20.35
C ARG A 41 9.71 -28.02 -21.21
N LEU A 42 10.48 -28.90 -21.83
CA LEU A 42 11.59 -28.50 -22.70
C LEU A 42 11.10 -27.82 -23.99
N PRO A 43 10.15 -28.40 -24.77
CA PRO A 43 9.54 -27.69 -25.90
C PRO A 43 8.91 -26.35 -25.51
N CYS A 44 8.23 -26.28 -24.36
CA CYS A 44 7.66 -25.04 -23.85
C CYS A 44 8.73 -24.02 -23.44
N LEU A 45 9.87 -24.47 -22.89
CA LEU A 45 10.99 -23.58 -22.56
C LEU A 45 11.57 -22.99 -23.84
N ILE A 46 11.83 -23.81 -24.86
CA ILE A 46 12.42 -23.37 -26.13
C ILE A 46 11.51 -22.36 -26.83
N SER A 47 10.19 -22.54 -26.79
CA SER A 47 9.23 -21.64 -27.46
C SER A 47 9.18 -20.23 -26.87
N VAL A 48 9.58 -20.05 -25.61
CA VAL A 48 9.61 -18.74 -24.94
C VAL A 48 11.01 -18.11 -24.92
N LEU A 49 12.05 -18.80 -25.39
CA LEU A 49 13.38 -18.22 -25.60
C LEU A 49 13.40 -17.40 -26.89
N GLN A 50 14.04 -16.24 -26.85
CA GLN A 50 14.22 -15.38 -28.02
C GLN A 50 15.64 -14.80 -28.09
N GLY A 51 16.03 -14.32 -29.27
CA GLY A 51 17.31 -13.64 -29.50
C GLY A 51 18.50 -14.43 -28.94
N GLY A 52 19.39 -13.74 -28.22
CA GLY A 52 20.63 -14.32 -27.70
C GLY A 52 20.45 -15.52 -26.76
N ALA A 53 19.29 -15.67 -26.11
CA ALA A 53 18.97 -16.85 -25.30
C ALA A 53 18.68 -18.09 -26.15
N LEU A 54 17.96 -17.90 -27.26
CA LEU A 54 17.69 -18.98 -28.21
C LEU A 54 18.96 -19.34 -29.01
N ASP A 55 19.75 -18.35 -29.42
CA ASP A 55 21.02 -18.57 -30.10
C ASP A 55 22.00 -19.35 -29.21
N PHE A 56 22.05 -19.02 -27.91
CA PHE A 56 22.84 -19.79 -26.96
C PHE A 56 22.33 -21.22 -26.81
N PHE A 57 21.03 -21.43 -26.67
CA PHE A 57 20.46 -22.77 -26.62
C PHE A 57 20.84 -23.58 -27.87
N ALA A 58 20.77 -22.98 -29.06
CA ALA A 58 21.17 -23.64 -30.30
C ALA A 58 22.66 -24.03 -30.31
N SER A 59 23.52 -23.27 -29.64
CA SER A 59 24.96 -23.54 -29.50
C SER A 59 25.31 -24.64 -28.47
N LEU A 60 24.36 -25.08 -27.64
CA LEU A 60 24.61 -26.12 -26.63
C LEU A 60 24.75 -27.52 -27.28
N PRO A 61 25.57 -28.41 -26.71
CA PRO A 61 25.64 -29.81 -27.09
C PRO A 61 24.28 -30.51 -27.07
N GLU A 62 24.06 -31.46 -27.97
CA GLU A 62 22.78 -32.17 -28.10
C GLU A 62 22.38 -32.95 -26.84
N GLN A 63 23.37 -33.45 -26.09
CA GLN A 63 23.19 -34.09 -24.79
C GLN A 63 22.59 -33.14 -23.75
N ILE A 64 22.89 -31.84 -23.84
CA ILE A 64 22.36 -30.80 -22.95
C ILE A 64 21.00 -30.32 -23.47
N ARG A 65 20.85 -30.14 -24.79
CA ARG A 65 19.59 -29.70 -25.41
C ARG A 65 18.46 -30.71 -25.31
N GLY A 66 18.77 -32.00 -25.14
CA GLY A 66 17.79 -33.09 -25.06
C GLY A 66 17.13 -33.26 -23.69
N ASP A 67 17.61 -32.57 -22.66
CA ASP A 67 17.05 -32.67 -21.30
C ASP A 67 16.75 -31.28 -20.73
N TYR A 68 15.54 -31.15 -20.16
CA TYR A 68 15.06 -29.89 -19.59
C TYR A 68 15.97 -29.39 -18.47
N GLN A 69 16.41 -30.27 -17.58
CA GLN A 69 17.11 -29.88 -16.37
C GLN A 69 18.54 -29.42 -16.68
N THR A 70 19.24 -30.12 -17.58
CA THR A 70 20.57 -29.74 -18.07
C THR A 70 20.53 -28.46 -18.89
N THR A 71 19.55 -28.30 -19.79
CA THR A 71 19.32 -27.05 -20.54
C THR A 71 19.08 -25.86 -19.59
N LYS A 72 18.19 -26.03 -18.60
CA LYS A 72 17.88 -25.00 -17.60
C LYS A 72 19.13 -24.62 -16.81
N ASN A 73 19.95 -25.59 -16.42
CA ASN A 73 21.19 -25.34 -15.69
C ASN A 73 22.21 -24.58 -16.53
N ALA A 74 22.39 -24.92 -17.81
CA ALA A 74 23.30 -24.20 -18.70
C ALA A 74 22.86 -22.75 -18.97
N LEU A 75 21.54 -22.54 -19.16
CA LEU A 75 20.96 -21.20 -19.26
C LEU A 75 21.12 -20.43 -17.95
N ALA A 76 20.91 -21.09 -16.82
CA ALA A 76 21.14 -20.49 -15.51
C ALA A 76 22.60 -20.11 -15.32
N GLU A 77 23.56 -20.93 -15.75
CA GLU A 77 24.98 -20.60 -15.63
C GLU A 77 25.30 -19.32 -16.42
N ARG A 78 24.94 -19.28 -17.71
CA ARG A 78 25.21 -18.11 -18.55
C ARG A 78 24.49 -16.84 -18.07
N TYR A 79 23.19 -16.92 -17.82
CA TYR A 79 22.37 -15.74 -17.51
C TYR A 79 22.33 -15.37 -16.02
N SER A 80 22.72 -16.27 -15.12
CA SER A 80 22.97 -15.91 -13.72
C SER A 80 24.40 -15.37 -13.52
N GLN A 81 25.39 -15.78 -14.33
CA GLN A 81 26.71 -15.14 -14.35
C GLN A 81 26.64 -13.72 -14.95
N LEU A 82 25.74 -13.47 -15.89
CA LEU A 82 25.42 -12.11 -16.38
C LEU A 82 24.68 -11.24 -15.33
N GLN A 83 24.03 -11.83 -14.32
CA GLN A 83 23.64 -11.10 -13.11
C GLN A 83 24.87 -10.89 -12.24
N ASN A 84 25.81 -10.11 -12.78
CA ASN A 84 27.06 -9.79 -12.11
C ASN A 84 26.71 -9.08 -10.79
N PRO A 85 27.09 -9.60 -9.62
CA PRO A 85 26.90 -8.91 -8.36
C PRO A 85 27.44 -7.48 -8.40
N LEU A 86 28.49 -7.23 -9.19
CA LEU A 86 29.01 -5.89 -9.46
C LEU A 86 28.00 -4.99 -10.19
N GLN A 87 27.29 -5.51 -11.18
CA GLN A 87 26.23 -4.76 -11.88
C GLN A 87 25.07 -4.44 -10.93
N ALA A 88 24.65 -5.41 -10.12
CA ALA A 88 23.63 -5.20 -9.10
C ALA A 88 24.08 -4.17 -8.03
N GLN A 89 25.37 -4.17 -7.65
CA GLN A 89 25.95 -3.15 -6.78
C GLN A 89 25.94 -1.76 -7.43
N VAL A 90 26.27 -1.66 -8.71
CA VAL A 90 26.21 -0.38 -9.46
C VAL A 90 24.77 0.13 -9.56
N GLU A 91 23.82 -0.74 -9.85
CA GLU A 91 22.40 -0.38 -9.90
C GLU A 91 21.86 0.01 -8.53
N LEU A 92 22.24 -0.71 -7.48
CA LEU A 92 21.88 -0.40 -6.10
C LEU A 92 22.44 0.96 -5.67
N ALA A 93 23.69 1.27 -6.02
CA ALA A 93 24.33 2.55 -5.72
C ALA A 93 23.69 3.73 -6.47
N ARG A 94 23.08 3.48 -7.64
CA ARG A 94 22.40 4.49 -8.46
C ARG A 94 20.89 4.53 -8.26
N ALA A 95 20.36 3.69 -7.36
CA ALA A 95 18.93 3.52 -7.21
C ALA A 95 18.29 4.77 -6.58
N CYS A 96 17.48 5.46 -7.37
CA CYS A 96 16.56 6.50 -6.91
C CYS A 96 15.12 6.07 -7.19
N GLN A 97 14.18 6.62 -6.43
CA GLN A 97 12.75 6.42 -6.65
C GLN A 97 12.35 6.99 -8.01
N GLN A 98 11.65 6.18 -8.81
CA GLN A 98 11.18 6.54 -10.15
C GLN A 98 9.96 7.49 -10.06
N PRO A 99 9.67 8.28 -11.12
CA PRO A 99 8.45 9.08 -11.16
C PRO A 99 7.21 8.19 -11.03
N GLY A 100 6.33 8.48 -10.08
CA GLY A 100 5.11 7.70 -9.85
C GLY A 100 5.29 6.39 -9.06
N GLU A 101 6.52 5.94 -8.81
CA GLU A 101 6.80 4.78 -7.96
C GLU A 101 6.45 5.09 -6.51
N THR A 102 5.74 4.19 -5.82
CA THR A 102 5.43 4.39 -4.41
C THR A 102 6.67 4.15 -3.54
N ALA A 103 6.67 4.68 -2.32
CA ALA A 103 7.76 4.44 -1.38
C ALA A 103 7.90 2.95 -1.01
N SER A 104 6.79 2.20 -1.00
CA SER A 104 6.81 0.75 -0.76
C SER A 104 7.45 0.00 -1.93
N ASP A 105 7.04 0.31 -3.17
CA ASP A 105 7.62 -0.33 -4.37
C ASP A 105 9.13 -0.06 -4.48
N PHE A 106 9.55 1.17 -4.17
CA PHE A 106 10.96 1.53 -4.16
C PHE A 106 11.76 0.73 -3.12
N ALA A 107 11.22 0.57 -1.91
CA ALA A 107 11.87 -0.23 -0.87
C ALA A 107 11.99 -1.71 -1.27
N ASP A 108 10.95 -2.28 -1.88
CA ASP A 108 10.98 -3.66 -2.36
C ASP A 108 11.98 -3.86 -3.50
N ARG A 109 12.10 -2.87 -4.40
CA ARG A 109 13.12 -2.86 -5.45
C ARG A 109 14.54 -2.79 -4.87
N LEU A 110 14.77 -1.95 -3.86
CA LEU A 110 16.06 -1.90 -3.16
C LEU A 110 16.41 -3.22 -2.47
N ARG A 111 15.45 -3.86 -1.80
CA ARG A 111 15.64 -5.20 -1.19
C ARG A 111 15.98 -6.25 -2.23
N GLN A 112 15.32 -6.21 -3.39
CA GLN A 112 15.64 -7.10 -4.50
C GLN A 112 17.07 -6.87 -5.00
N LEU A 113 17.46 -5.62 -5.28
CA LEU A 113 18.80 -5.29 -5.73
C LEU A 113 19.86 -5.64 -4.68
N GLY A 114 19.59 -5.42 -3.40
CA GLY A 114 20.47 -5.80 -2.28
C GLY A 114 20.77 -7.30 -2.26
N ARG A 115 19.75 -8.15 -2.43
CA ARG A 115 19.93 -9.61 -2.52
C ARG A 115 20.76 -10.04 -3.72
N LEU A 116 20.64 -9.34 -4.85
CA LEU A 116 21.43 -9.61 -6.06
C LEU A 116 22.87 -9.12 -5.95
N ALA A 117 23.07 -7.97 -5.29
CA ALA A 117 24.37 -7.36 -5.04
C ALA A 117 25.21 -8.12 -4.00
N HIS A 118 24.53 -8.77 -3.05
CA HIS A 118 25.13 -9.47 -1.91
C HIS A 118 24.59 -10.89 -1.73
N PRO A 119 24.82 -11.82 -2.68
CA PRO A 119 24.23 -13.17 -2.65
C PRO A 119 24.75 -14.06 -1.50
N ARG A 120 25.87 -13.68 -0.86
CA ARG A 120 26.48 -14.40 0.27
C ARG A 120 26.01 -13.89 1.63
N VAL A 121 25.29 -12.78 1.67
CA VAL A 121 24.80 -12.16 2.91
C VAL A 121 23.40 -12.70 3.21
N ALA A 122 23.13 -12.98 4.48
CA ALA A 122 21.81 -13.44 4.90
C ALA A 122 20.74 -12.36 4.59
N PRO A 123 19.51 -12.74 4.20
CA PRO A 123 18.44 -11.77 3.90
C PRO A 123 18.13 -10.80 5.04
N ASP A 124 18.31 -11.24 6.29
CA ASP A 124 18.01 -10.49 7.51
C ASP A 124 19.29 -9.91 8.16
N ASP A 125 20.36 -9.75 7.39
CA ASP A 125 21.59 -9.15 7.90
C ASP A 125 21.36 -7.67 8.28
N PRO A 126 21.65 -7.26 9.53
CA PRO A 126 21.38 -5.91 10.00
C PRO A 126 22.26 -4.85 9.31
N THR A 127 23.43 -5.23 8.81
CA THR A 127 24.34 -4.33 8.09
C THR A 127 23.80 -4.03 6.70
N LEU A 128 23.24 -5.04 6.03
CA LEU A 128 22.56 -4.88 4.75
C LEU A 128 21.30 -4.02 4.92
N ASP A 129 20.47 -4.29 5.93
CA ASP A 129 19.27 -3.47 6.19
C ASP A 129 19.63 -2.00 6.45
N ALA A 130 20.66 -1.73 7.26
CA ALA A 130 21.15 -0.37 7.50
C ALA A 130 21.62 0.32 6.22
N SER A 131 22.36 -0.39 5.37
CA SER A 131 22.84 0.13 4.09
C SER A 131 21.69 0.45 3.14
N LEU A 132 20.74 -0.48 2.98
CA LEU A 132 19.56 -0.29 2.14
C LEU A 132 18.68 0.85 2.66
N ARG A 133 18.53 1.00 3.97
CA ARG A 133 17.78 2.09 4.59
C ARG A 133 18.40 3.46 4.32
N GLY A 134 19.73 3.57 4.40
CA GLY A 134 20.45 4.77 4.00
C GLY A 134 20.22 5.13 2.53
N LEU A 135 20.31 4.14 1.64
CA LEU A 135 20.03 4.31 0.21
C LEU A 135 18.57 4.68 -0.06
N PHE A 136 17.63 4.09 0.68
CA PHE A 136 16.21 4.42 0.59
C PHE A 136 15.97 5.89 0.93
N ILE A 137 16.44 6.37 2.09
CA ILE A 137 16.29 7.77 2.51
C ILE A 137 16.93 8.71 1.48
N CYS A 138 18.14 8.40 1.01
CA CYS A 138 18.83 9.23 0.02
C CYS A 138 18.12 9.27 -1.35
N GLY A 139 17.60 8.13 -1.81
CA GLY A 139 17.01 7.92 -3.12
C GLY A 139 15.55 8.36 -3.27
N LEU A 140 14.86 8.72 -2.18
CA LEU A 140 13.49 9.26 -2.23
C LEU A 140 13.44 10.60 -2.98
N ARG A 141 12.31 10.85 -3.67
CA ARG A 141 12.10 12.11 -4.41
C ARG A 141 11.55 13.24 -3.55
N ASP A 142 10.68 12.91 -2.60
CA ASP A 142 9.98 13.90 -1.77
C ASP A 142 10.93 14.40 -0.66
N ALA A 143 11.36 15.66 -0.78
CA ALA A 143 12.28 16.28 0.17
C ALA A 143 11.67 16.42 1.58
N GLY A 144 10.35 16.60 1.68
CA GLY A 144 9.64 16.65 2.96
C GLY A 144 9.66 15.30 3.65
N LEU A 145 9.38 14.23 2.90
CA LEU A 145 9.47 12.86 3.42
C LEU A 145 10.90 12.50 3.85
N LYS A 146 11.92 12.92 3.09
CA LYS A 146 13.33 12.73 3.48
C LYS A 146 13.64 13.39 4.82
N SER A 147 13.21 14.63 5.00
CA SER A 147 13.37 15.36 6.26
C SER A 147 12.71 14.64 7.44
N VAL A 148 11.46 14.17 7.26
CA VAL A 148 10.75 13.41 8.29
C VAL A 148 11.48 12.12 8.66
N LEU A 149 12.01 11.39 7.67
CA LEU A 149 12.76 10.15 7.89
C LEU A 149 14.11 10.41 8.57
N CYS A 150 14.84 11.47 8.20
CA CYS A 150 16.07 11.86 8.89
C CYS A 150 15.81 12.23 10.36
N ASN A 151 14.73 12.96 10.64
CA ASN A 151 14.38 13.37 12.01
C ASN A 151 13.90 12.19 12.86
N LYS A 152 13.08 11.30 12.29
CA LYS A 152 12.56 10.13 13.01
C LYS A 152 13.55 8.99 13.13
N SER A 153 14.60 8.97 12.31
CA SER A 153 15.70 8.00 12.35
C SER A 153 15.21 6.54 12.47
N PRO A 154 14.50 5.99 11.48
CA PRO A 154 13.92 4.66 11.57
C PRO A 154 14.97 3.56 11.78
N ASP A 155 14.63 2.60 12.63
CA ASP A 155 15.53 1.52 13.07
C ASP A 155 15.62 0.38 12.06
N SER A 156 14.62 0.25 11.19
CA SER A 156 14.51 -0.79 10.16
C SER A 156 13.93 -0.25 8.85
N MET A 157 14.14 -0.97 7.74
CA MET A 157 13.49 -0.64 6.46
C MET A 157 11.96 -0.62 6.57
N ASP A 158 11.34 -1.56 7.28
CA ASP A 158 9.87 -1.58 7.45
C ASP A 158 9.35 -0.38 8.24
N ALA A 159 10.08 0.05 9.26
CA ALA A 159 9.74 1.27 9.99
C ALA A 159 9.78 2.50 9.08
N ALA A 160 10.80 2.60 8.21
CA ALA A 160 10.92 3.68 7.23
C ALA A 160 9.76 3.69 6.23
N VAL A 161 9.38 2.52 5.69
CA VAL A 161 8.24 2.40 4.76
C VAL A 161 6.92 2.75 5.44
N ARG A 162 6.72 2.36 6.69
CA ARG A 162 5.53 2.73 7.47
C ARG A 162 5.42 4.25 7.65
N ILE A 163 6.51 4.91 8.01
CA ILE A 163 6.56 6.38 8.13
C ILE A 163 6.24 7.04 6.78
N ALA A 164 6.79 6.51 5.68
CA ALA A 164 6.53 7.02 4.34
C ALA A 164 5.06 6.89 3.91
N ARG A 165 4.43 5.76 4.23
CA ARG A 165 3.00 5.54 3.97
C ARG A 165 2.13 6.52 4.74
N GLU A 166 2.43 6.70 6.03
CA GLU A 166 1.71 7.63 6.90
C GLU A 166 1.83 9.07 6.38
N PHE A 167 3.03 9.49 6.00
CA PHE A 167 3.26 10.82 5.41
C PHE A 167 2.46 11.03 4.12
N LYS A 168 2.43 10.03 3.23
CA LYS A 168 1.66 10.08 1.98
C LYS A 168 0.15 10.19 2.27
N SER A 169 -0.34 9.43 3.25
CA SER A 169 -1.74 9.48 3.71
C SER A 169 -2.11 10.88 4.22
N GLN A 170 -1.29 11.46 5.09
CA GLN A 170 -1.48 12.80 5.62
C GLN A 170 -1.48 13.87 4.52
N GLN A 171 -0.56 13.80 3.57
CA GLN A 171 -0.52 14.70 2.43
C GLN A 171 -1.79 14.60 1.57
N THR A 172 -2.29 13.38 1.36
CA THR A 172 -3.51 13.12 0.58
C THR A 172 -4.74 13.69 1.28
N ALA A 173 -4.84 13.49 2.60
CA ALA A 173 -5.90 14.05 3.42
C ALA A 173 -5.90 15.59 3.40
N LEU A 174 -4.72 16.22 3.50
CA LEU A 174 -4.59 17.68 3.41
C LEU A 174 -5.03 18.22 2.04
N VAL A 175 -4.64 17.56 0.95
CA VAL A 175 -5.07 17.96 -0.40
C VAL A 175 -6.59 17.82 -0.55
N ALA A 176 -7.18 16.72 -0.06
CA ALA A 176 -8.63 16.55 -0.06
C ALA A 176 -9.32 17.67 0.72
N MET A 177 -8.83 18.03 1.92
CA MET A 177 -9.38 19.12 2.73
C MET A 177 -9.29 20.48 2.03
N GLN A 178 -8.20 20.76 1.29
CA GLN A 178 -8.05 22.02 0.54
C GLN A 178 -9.04 22.11 -0.63
N GLN A 179 -9.32 21.00 -1.31
CA GLN A 179 -10.27 20.96 -2.42
C GLN A 179 -11.71 21.24 -2.00
N PHE A 180 -12.11 20.84 -0.78
CA PHE A 180 -13.41 21.19 -0.20
C PHE A 180 -13.53 22.68 0.15
N GLY A 181 -12.44 23.35 0.50
CA GLY A 181 -12.43 24.80 0.78
C GLY A 181 -12.56 25.67 -0.48
N THR A 182 -12.04 25.21 -1.62
CA THR A 182 -12.01 25.98 -2.88
C THR A 182 -13.31 25.96 -3.70
N ALA A 183 -14.24 25.03 -3.44
CA ALA A 183 -15.52 24.97 -4.16
C ALA A 183 -16.53 26.06 -3.73
N ALA A 184 -16.33 26.72 -2.59
CA ALA A 184 -17.17 27.82 -2.11
C ALA A 184 -16.81 29.19 -2.72
N GLY A 185 -15.67 29.29 -3.43
CA GLY A 185 -15.15 30.57 -3.95
C GLY A 185 -15.28 30.78 -5.47
N ALA A 186 -15.85 29.82 -6.22
CA ALA A 186 -15.90 29.88 -7.68
C ALA A 186 -17.31 30.18 -8.21
N HIS A 187 -17.86 31.36 -7.92
CA HIS A 187 -18.96 31.93 -8.70
C HIS A 187 -18.88 33.47 -8.79
N GLU A 188 -17.76 34.00 -9.29
CA GLU A 188 -17.71 35.36 -9.84
C GLU A 188 -16.87 35.38 -11.11
N ALA A 189 -17.55 35.34 -12.27
CA ALA A 189 -17.18 36.04 -13.51
C ALA A 189 -18.18 35.72 -14.62
N MET A 190 -19.30 36.42 -14.66
CA MET A 190 -19.97 36.75 -15.94
C MET A 190 -20.81 38.01 -15.75
N THR A 191 -20.37 39.09 -16.39
CA THR A 191 -21.02 40.41 -16.42
C THR A 191 -22.35 40.39 -17.19
N PRO A 192 -23.23 41.38 -16.95
CA PRO A 192 -24.65 41.28 -17.24
C PRO A 192 -24.96 41.69 -18.69
N GLN A 193 -25.74 40.87 -19.40
CA GLN A 193 -26.52 41.34 -20.55
C GLN A 193 -28.01 41.09 -20.31
N VAL A 194 -28.73 42.19 -20.44
CA VAL A 194 -30.17 42.38 -20.40
C VAL A 194 -30.90 41.36 -21.28
N MET A 195 -31.97 40.70 -20.79
CA MET A 195 -33.36 40.92 -21.22
C MET A 195 -34.31 39.81 -20.70
N VAL A 196 -35.22 40.22 -19.80
CA VAL A 196 -36.66 39.87 -19.71
C VAL A 196 -37.11 38.46 -20.14
N ALA A 197 -37.54 37.63 -19.16
CA ALA A 197 -38.95 37.21 -18.99
C ALA A 197 -39.10 36.10 -17.91
N SER A 198 -39.66 36.51 -16.78
CA SER A 198 -40.50 35.83 -15.78
C SER A 198 -40.66 34.30 -15.74
N SER A 199 -40.31 33.72 -14.58
CA SER A 199 -41.17 32.94 -13.64
C SER A 199 -40.26 31.99 -12.83
N GLY A 200 -40.29 31.83 -11.51
CA GLY A 200 -41.11 32.36 -10.42
C GLY A 200 -40.87 31.44 -9.21
N GLY A 201 -40.33 31.99 -8.11
CA GLY A 201 -40.39 31.40 -6.78
C GLY A 201 -39.14 30.69 -6.26
N SER A 202 -38.27 31.41 -5.51
CA SER A 202 -37.54 30.86 -4.35
C SER A 202 -36.71 31.93 -3.60
N GLY A 203 -37.29 33.11 -3.34
CA GLY A 203 -36.67 34.11 -2.45
C GLY A 203 -37.37 34.20 -1.09
N VAL A 204 -38.71 34.11 -1.11
CA VAL A 204 -39.54 34.29 0.09
C VAL A 204 -39.39 33.11 1.06
N ASN A 205 -39.21 31.88 0.56
CA ASN A 205 -39.09 30.69 1.41
C ASN A 205 -37.78 30.66 2.22
N GLN A 206 -36.70 31.26 1.71
CA GLN A 206 -35.42 31.30 2.43
C GLN A 206 -35.43 32.36 3.53
N ALA A 207 -36.04 33.52 3.28
CA ALA A 207 -36.21 34.57 4.29
C ALA A 207 -37.16 34.13 5.42
N VAL A 208 -38.26 33.44 5.09
CA VAL A 208 -39.19 32.89 6.08
C VAL A 208 -38.53 31.76 6.89
N ALA A 209 -37.73 30.89 6.24
CA ALA A 209 -36.99 29.84 6.94
C ALA A 209 -35.93 30.40 7.90
N LEU A 210 -35.24 31.49 7.53
CA LEU A 210 -34.26 32.17 8.39
C LEU A 210 -34.94 32.84 9.59
N GLN A 211 -36.07 33.52 9.39
CA GLN A 211 -36.84 34.13 10.50
C GLN A 211 -37.43 33.08 11.45
N SER A 212 -37.85 31.91 10.94
CA SER A 212 -38.29 30.80 11.78
C SER A 212 -37.15 30.18 12.59
N LEU A 213 -35.92 30.18 12.06
CA LEU A 213 -34.76 29.66 12.77
C LEU A 213 -34.30 30.62 13.88
N GLU A 214 -34.27 31.93 13.59
CA GLU A 214 -33.96 32.97 14.58
C GLU A 214 -34.94 32.92 15.75
N ARG A 215 -36.24 32.82 15.48
CA ARG A 215 -37.27 32.72 16.53
C ARG A 215 -37.08 31.50 17.43
N ARG A 216 -36.71 30.35 16.84
CA ARG A 216 -36.43 29.12 17.60
C ARG A 216 -35.17 29.24 18.46
N MET A 217 -34.16 29.98 18.00
CA MET A 217 -32.96 30.23 18.78
C MET A 217 -33.29 31.10 19.99
N ASP A 218 -34.10 32.14 19.83
CA ASP A 218 -34.52 33.01 20.92
C ASP A 218 -35.36 32.25 21.97
N ASP A 219 -36.30 31.40 21.54
CA ASP A 219 -37.11 30.57 22.43
C ASP A 219 -36.24 29.59 23.26
N ILE A 220 -35.24 28.97 22.63
CA ILE A 220 -34.30 28.07 23.31
C ILE A 220 -33.44 28.84 24.31
N GLN A 221 -32.98 30.03 23.93
CA GLN A 221 -32.16 30.87 24.80
C GLN A 221 -32.94 31.37 26.02
N GLN A 222 -34.23 31.67 25.84
CA GLN A 222 -35.13 32.04 26.93
C GLN A 222 -35.45 30.86 27.85
N ALA A 223 -35.65 29.65 27.31
CA ALA A 223 -35.85 28.43 28.10
C ALA A 223 -34.62 28.08 28.94
N LEU A 224 -33.41 28.24 28.38
CA LEU A 224 -32.15 28.06 29.12
C LEU A 224 -31.98 29.12 30.22
N GLN A 225 -32.39 30.37 29.97
CA GLN A 225 -32.37 31.41 31.00
C GLN A 225 -33.35 31.11 32.15
N GLN A 226 -34.55 30.60 31.84
CA GLN A 226 -35.51 30.20 32.87
C GLN A 226 -35.00 29.03 33.73
N LEU A 227 -34.34 28.06 33.11
CA LEU A 227 -33.70 26.94 33.82
C LEU A 227 -32.48 27.38 34.65
N CYS A 228 -31.80 28.47 34.26
CA CYS A 228 -30.74 29.06 35.09
C CYS A 228 -31.28 29.92 36.25
N THR A 229 -32.50 30.47 36.15
CA THR A 229 -33.12 31.27 37.22
C THR A 229 -33.93 30.45 38.22
N ASP A 230 -34.43 29.27 37.85
CA ASP A 230 -35.08 28.33 38.79
C ASP A 230 -34.04 27.34 39.37
N GLY A 231 -33.39 27.77 40.45
CA GLY A 231 -32.66 26.86 41.34
C GLY A 231 -33.61 25.82 42.00
N PRO A 232 -33.08 24.70 42.52
CA PRO A 232 -33.87 23.52 42.85
C PRO A 232 -34.78 23.77 44.07
N LYS A 233 -36.09 23.87 43.84
CA LYS A 233 -37.08 23.68 44.92
C LYS A 233 -37.09 22.20 45.31
N ARG A 234 -36.35 21.87 46.38
CA ARG A 234 -36.57 20.67 47.21
C ARG A 234 -38.07 20.54 47.50
N GLN A 235 -38.72 19.51 46.99
CA GLN A 235 -39.95 18.99 47.57
C GLN A 235 -39.58 17.79 48.44
N ASN A 236 -39.45 18.08 49.72
CA ASN A 236 -39.49 17.09 50.78
C ASN A 236 -40.96 16.79 51.06
N THR A 237 -41.44 15.61 50.68
CA THR A 237 -42.65 15.01 51.23
C THR A 237 -42.31 13.57 51.60
N GLY A 238 -42.14 13.33 52.90
CA GLY A 238 -42.01 11.99 53.46
C GLY A 238 -43.33 11.23 53.42
N GLY A 239 -43.23 9.90 53.54
CA GLY A 239 -44.37 9.01 53.64
C GLY A 239 -43.98 7.53 53.59
N LEU A 240 -43.58 7.03 54.77
CA LEU A 240 -43.47 5.64 55.26
C LEU A 240 -44.34 4.54 54.61
N ALA A 241 -43.74 3.34 54.44
CA ALA A 241 -44.20 1.99 54.85
C ALA A 241 -43.49 0.93 53.98
N GLU A 242 -42.51 0.18 54.51
CA GLU A 242 -42.62 -1.16 55.11
C GLU A 242 -42.60 -2.34 54.11
N ASP A 243 -41.72 -3.29 54.46
CA ASP A 243 -41.65 -4.71 54.13
C ASP A 243 -41.45 -5.22 52.69
N GLY A 244 -40.42 -6.05 52.54
CA GLY A 244 -40.10 -6.76 51.31
C GLY A 244 -38.82 -7.59 51.41
N ASP A 245 -38.86 -8.58 52.32
CA ASP A 245 -37.97 -9.75 52.39
C ASP A 245 -37.68 -10.38 51.01
N GLY A 246 -36.48 -10.96 50.85
CA GLY A 246 -36.22 -11.92 49.79
C GLY A 246 -34.83 -11.87 49.14
N GLY A 247 -33.99 -12.85 49.48
CA GLY A 247 -33.17 -13.50 48.45
C GLY A 247 -31.66 -13.50 48.67
N ALA A 248 -31.20 -14.40 49.53
CA ALA A 248 -29.82 -14.87 49.59
C ALA A 248 -29.33 -15.40 48.23
N ARG A 249 -28.05 -15.17 47.90
CA ARG A 249 -27.23 -16.13 47.15
C ARG A 249 -25.74 -15.95 47.42
N ARG A 250 -25.21 -16.96 48.12
CA ARG A 250 -23.80 -17.32 48.32
C ARG A 250 -23.00 -17.23 47.01
N GLY A 251 -21.85 -16.57 47.06
CA GLY A 251 -20.74 -16.77 46.11
C GLY A 251 -19.50 -17.20 46.89
N THR A 252 -19.32 -18.51 47.07
CA THR A 252 -18.08 -19.13 47.55
C THR A 252 -17.45 -19.93 46.42
N ALA A 253 -16.12 -19.89 46.40
CA ALA A 253 -15.17 -20.78 45.72
C ALA A 253 -14.76 -20.43 44.28
N PHE A 254 -13.52 -19.95 44.15
CA PHE A 254 -12.59 -20.56 43.20
C PHE A 254 -11.16 -20.50 43.75
N ILE A 255 -10.55 -21.68 43.92
CA ILE A 255 -9.17 -21.93 44.32
C ILE A 255 -8.37 -22.18 43.02
N PRO A 256 -7.17 -21.62 42.83
CA PRO A 256 -6.23 -22.14 41.85
C PRO A 256 -5.25 -23.12 42.52
N ASN A 257 -5.15 -24.34 41.99
CA ASN A 257 -4.07 -25.26 42.32
C ASN A 257 -3.59 -25.97 41.06
N GLN A 258 -2.31 -26.34 41.11
CA GLN A 258 -1.55 -27.25 40.25
C GLN A 258 -0.88 -26.56 39.06
N GLY A 259 0.41 -26.79 38.80
CA GLY A 259 1.29 -27.76 39.44
C GLY A 259 2.72 -27.62 38.90
N ASN A 260 3.59 -28.18 39.72
CA ASN A 260 5.02 -28.42 39.56
C ASN A 260 5.38 -29.15 38.26
#